data_AF-A0A955SK26-F1
#
_entry.id   AF-A0A955SK26-F1
#
_cell.length_a   1.000
_cell.length_b   1.000
_cell.length_c   1.000
_cell.angle_alpha   90.00
_cell.angle_beta   90.00
_cell.angle_gamma   90.00
#
_symmetry.space_group_name_H-M   'P 1'
#
loop_
_entity.id
_entity.type
_entity.pdbx_description
1 polymer ?
#
loop_
_entity_poly.entity_id
_entity_poly.type
_entity_poly.pdbx_seq_one_letter_code
_entity_poly.pdbx_strand_id
1 'polypeptide(L)'
;MENQRVLIGSILFVFGSFIMMIVMLIFMTYKGKKELEVLSAGESAKVRVLQPMPTQDFSMYKTLVGDDNREMVEIPEGPFTMGIGDGDPDEGPPHPVYLQPFYIDLKEVTQADYERYIKMTKRDKPKVPVFEDDVAKLVAPDYPVVAVTWNDAFGYCRWAGKRLPTEAEWE
;
A
#
# COMPACT_ATOMS: atom_id res chain seq x y z
N MET A 1 -1.68 -59.47 35.43
CA MET A 1 -0.31 -59.00 35.10
C MET A 1 -0.25 -58.21 33.78
N GLU A 2 -1.23 -58.33 32.89
CA GLU A 2 -1.25 -57.69 31.57
C GLU A 2 -1.50 -56.17 31.63
N ASN A 3 -2.41 -55.71 32.49
CA ASN A 3 -2.74 -54.29 32.65
C ASN A 3 -1.57 -53.43 33.16
N GLN A 4 -0.63 -54.01 33.91
CA GLN A 4 0.50 -53.26 34.46
C GLN A 4 1.55 -52.94 33.39
N ARG A 5 1.72 -53.83 32.40
CA ARG A 5 2.61 -53.61 31.25
C ARG A 5 2.04 -52.56 30.29
N VAL A 6 0.73 -52.59 30.05
CA VAL A 6 0.03 -51.60 29.23
C VAL A 6 0.06 -50.22 29.90
N LEU A 7 -0.14 -50.15 31.21
CA LEU A 7 -0.06 -48.90 31.98
C LEU A 7 1.35 -48.31 31.99
N ILE A 8 2.38 -49.12 32.15
CA ILE A 8 3.78 -48.66 32.07
C ILE A 8 4.10 -48.17 30.64
N GLY A 9 3.62 -48.87 29.62
CA GLY A 9 3.77 -48.47 28.22
C GLY A 9 3.08 -47.13 27.90
N SER A 10 1.87 -46.91 28.39
CA SER A 10 1.16 -45.64 28.18
C SER A 10 1.81 -44.47 28.94
N ILE A 11 2.29 -44.71 30.16
CA ILE A 11 3.06 -43.73 30.93
C ILE A 11 4.33 -43.33 30.17
N LEU A 12 5.13 -44.29 29.71
CA LEU A 12 6.34 -44.01 28.94
C LEU A 12 6.04 -43.29 27.62
N PHE A 13 4.93 -43.62 26.96
CA PHE A 13 4.50 -42.94 25.74
C PHE A 13 4.09 -41.47 25.99
N VAL A 14 3.34 -41.19 27.06
CA VAL A 14 2.93 -39.83 27.42
C VAL A 14 4.11 -38.98 27.87
N PHE A 15 5.02 -39.53 28.68
CA PHE A 15 6.23 -38.81 29.07
C PHE A 15 7.17 -38.60 27.89
N GLY A 16 7.30 -39.57 26.99
CA GLY A 16 8.08 -39.44 25.76
C GLY A 16 7.52 -38.39 24.80
N SER A 17 6.19 -38.36 24.60
CA SER A 17 5.54 -37.37 23.74
C SER A 17 5.60 -35.96 24.35
N PHE A 18 5.49 -35.84 25.67
CA PHE A 18 5.64 -34.57 26.38
C PHE A 18 7.07 -34.01 26.27
N ILE A 19 8.09 -34.87 26.41
CA ILE A 19 9.49 -34.48 26.20
C ILE A 19 9.72 -34.04 24.75
N MET A 20 9.20 -34.78 23.77
CA MET A 20 9.26 -34.39 22.35
C MET A 20 8.60 -33.05 22.07
N MET A 21 7.43 -32.79 22.67
CA MET A 21 6.73 -31.51 22.55
C MET A 21 7.56 -30.36 23.13
N ILE A 22 8.18 -30.55 24.31
CA ILE A 22 9.04 -29.53 24.93
C ILE A 22 10.26 -29.25 24.04
N VAL A 23 10.92 -30.29 23.51
CA VAL A 23 12.06 -30.15 22.61
C VAL A 23 11.66 -29.39 21.34
N MET A 24 10.48 -29.70 20.77
CA MET A 24 9.94 -29.00 19.61
C MET A 24 9.64 -27.52 19.92
N LEU A 25 9.08 -27.22 21.10
CA LEU A 25 8.83 -25.84 21.55
C LEU A 25 10.12 -25.05 21.72
N ILE A 26 11.15 -25.66 22.33
CA ILE A 26 12.47 -25.05 22.47
C ILE A 26 13.10 -24.81 21.09
N PHE A 27 12.99 -25.77 20.18
CA PHE A 27 13.49 -25.64 18.81
C PHE A 27 12.77 -24.52 18.04
N MET A 28 11.45 -24.44 18.12
CA MET A 28 10.67 -23.36 17.50
C MET A 28 11.01 -22.00 18.10
N THR A 29 11.21 -21.92 19.42
CA THR A 29 11.64 -20.68 20.09
C THR A 29 13.04 -20.27 19.65
N TYR A 30 13.96 -21.21 19.50
CA TYR A 30 15.32 -20.96 19.01
C TYR A 30 15.31 -20.51 17.55
N LYS A 31 14.55 -21.19 16.69
CA LYS A 31 14.38 -20.82 15.28
C LYS A 31 13.78 -19.42 15.14
N GLY A 32 12.72 -19.13 15.89
CA GLY A 32 12.08 -17.81 15.90
C GLY A 32 13.02 -16.70 16.38
N LYS A 33 13.83 -16.93 17.43
CA LYS A 33 14.84 -15.96 17.87
C LYS A 33 15.91 -15.72 16.81
N LYS A 34 16.37 -16.76 16.13
CA LYS A 34 17.36 -16.63 15.06
C LYS A 34 16.80 -15.87 13.85
N GLU A 35 15.55 -16.11 13.48
CA GLU A 35 14.85 -15.32 12.45
C GLU A 35 14.69 -13.86 12.88
N LEU A 36 14.35 -13.60 14.15
CA LEU A 36 14.24 -12.23 14.70
C LEU A 36 15.61 -11.53 14.80
N GLU A 37 16.68 -12.25 15.09
CA GLU A 37 18.06 -11.74 15.05
C GLU A 37 18.51 -11.44 13.62
N VAL A 38 18.14 -12.27 12.65
CA VAL A 38 18.44 -12.01 11.23
C VAL A 38 17.63 -10.82 10.71
N LEU A 39 16.36 -10.67 11.11
CA LEU A 39 15.53 -9.52 10.78
C LEU A 39 16.00 -8.23 11.48
N SER A 40 16.45 -8.31 12.73
CA SER A 40 16.97 -7.14 13.46
C SER A 40 18.41 -6.78 13.09
N ALA A 41 19.24 -7.75 12.68
CA ALA A 41 20.56 -7.51 12.09
C ALA A 41 20.48 -7.09 10.61
N GLY A 42 19.38 -7.46 9.95
CA GLY A 42 19.06 -7.16 8.56
C GLY A 42 18.31 -5.85 8.38
N GLU A 43 18.64 -4.79 9.12
CA GLU A 43 18.49 -3.40 8.67
C GLU A 43 19.11 -2.45 9.71
N SER A 44 20.43 -2.25 9.62
CA SER A 44 20.86 -0.86 9.60
C SER A 44 20.38 -0.33 8.26
N ALA A 45 19.12 0.09 8.22
CA ALA A 45 18.64 0.95 7.16
C ALA A 45 19.63 2.11 7.20
N LYS A 46 20.58 2.13 6.25
CA LYS A 46 21.25 3.36 5.87
C LYS A 46 20.09 4.32 5.74
N VAL A 47 19.98 5.28 6.66
CA VAL A 47 19.06 6.40 6.50
C VAL A 47 19.33 6.85 5.08
N ARG A 48 18.38 6.55 4.18
CA ARG A 48 18.48 6.96 2.80
C ARG A 48 18.32 8.45 2.96
N VAL A 49 19.45 9.15 3.10
CA VAL A 49 19.52 10.58 2.94
C VAL A 49 18.82 10.75 1.60
N LEU A 50 17.59 11.26 1.63
CA LEU A 50 16.87 11.63 0.44
C LEU A 50 17.81 12.64 -0.20
N GLN A 51 18.62 12.17 -1.15
CA GLN A 51 19.34 13.08 -2.01
C GLN A 51 18.22 13.94 -2.57
N PRO A 52 18.27 15.27 -2.44
CA PRO A 52 17.30 16.11 -3.12
C PRO A 52 17.32 15.61 -4.56
N MET A 53 16.18 15.05 -5.00
CA MET A 53 16.11 14.57 -6.37
C MET A 53 16.58 15.75 -7.23
N PRO A 54 17.43 15.51 -8.24
CA PRO A 54 17.73 16.54 -9.21
C PRO A 54 16.38 17.16 -9.57
N THR A 55 16.24 18.49 -9.43
CA THR A 55 15.02 19.18 -9.81
C THR A 55 14.84 18.87 -11.29
N GLN A 56 14.07 17.82 -11.57
CA GLN A 56 13.86 17.35 -12.91
C GLN A 56 13.11 18.50 -13.57
N ASP A 57 13.68 19.03 -14.64
CA ASP A 57 13.10 20.18 -15.31
C ASP A 57 11.83 19.72 -16.02
N PHE A 58 10.72 19.74 -15.29
CA PHE A 58 9.40 19.40 -15.79
C PHE A 58 8.80 20.51 -16.66
N SER A 59 9.52 21.62 -16.90
CA SER A 59 9.03 22.72 -17.75
C SER A 59 8.79 22.31 -19.20
N MET A 60 9.34 21.17 -19.62
CA MET A 60 9.07 20.55 -20.91
C MET A 60 7.64 20.00 -21.03
N TYR A 61 6.99 19.64 -19.92
CA TYR A 61 5.64 19.10 -19.93
C TYR A 61 4.62 20.22 -19.86
N LYS A 62 3.62 20.17 -20.74
CA LYS A 62 2.53 21.13 -20.74
C LYS A 62 1.70 20.95 -19.49
N THR A 63 1.42 22.04 -18.80
CA THR A 63 0.53 22.06 -17.64
C THR A 63 -0.79 22.76 -17.98
N LEU A 64 -1.84 22.37 -17.27
CA LEU A 64 -3.11 23.09 -17.26
C LEU A 64 -3.69 23.14 -15.86
N VAL A 65 -4.62 24.05 -15.64
CA VAL A 65 -5.41 24.11 -14.41
C VAL A 65 -6.80 23.57 -14.72
N GLY A 66 -7.21 22.52 -14.03
CA GLY A 66 -8.54 21.92 -14.18
C GLY A 66 -9.65 22.79 -13.56
N ASP A 67 -10.90 22.44 -13.83
CA ASP A 67 -12.08 23.17 -13.34
C ASP A 67 -12.19 23.21 -11.80
N ASP A 68 -11.53 22.28 -11.12
CA ASP A 68 -11.41 22.22 -9.66
C ASP A 68 -10.25 23.07 -9.10
N ASN A 69 -9.62 23.90 -9.95
CA ASN A 69 -8.44 24.72 -9.68
C ASN A 69 -7.17 23.93 -9.32
N ARG A 70 -7.07 22.67 -9.77
CA ARG A 70 -5.89 21.83 -9.54
C ARG A 70 -4.99 21.78 -10.77
N GLU A 71 -3.69 21.84 -10.53
CA GLU A 71 -2.67 21.72 -11.57
C GLU A 71 -2.58 20.28 -12.07
N MET A 72 -2.56 20.13 -13.39
CA MET A 72 -2.37 18.87 -14.09
C MET A 72 -1.15 18.97 -15.01
N VAL A 73 -0.49 17.84 -15.22
CA VAL A 73 0.65 17.69 -16.14
C VAL A 73 0.28 16.76 -17.27
N GLU A 74 0.71 17.10 -18.49
CA GLU A 74 0.57 16.23 -19.66
C GLU A 74 1.59 15.09 -19.60
N ILE A 75 1.11 13.87 -19.69
CA ILE A 75 1.91 12.70 -20.02
C ILE A 75 1.83 12.54 -21.54
N PRO A 76 2.96 12.69 -22.26
CA PRO A 76 2.97 12.60 -23.71
C PRO A 76 2.63 11.18 -24.16
N GLU A 77 2.14 11.05 -25.39
CA GLU A 77 1.92 9.74 -25.97
C GLU A 77 3.22 8.97 -26.18
N GLY A 78 3.12 7.65 -26.13
CA GLY A 78 4.26 6.80 -26.45
C GLY A 78 4.08 5.37 -25.98
N PRO A 79 4.98 4.49 -26.43
CA PRO A 79 5.10 3.16 -25.88
C PRO A 79 5.85 3.18 -24.54
N PHE A 80 5.41 2.37 -23.58
CA PHE A 80 6.18 2.03 -22.40
C PHE A 80 6.07 0.52 -22.10
N THR A 81 6.92 0.03 -21.20
CA THR A 81 6.85 -1.36 -20.74
C THR A 81 6.11 -1.37 -19.42
N MET A 82 4.91 -1.95 -19.41
CA MET A 82 4.07 -2.12 -18.23
C MET A 82 4.37 -3.47 -17.57
N GLY A 83 4.45 -3.49 -16.25
CA GLY A 83 4.74 -4.66 -15.43
C GLY A 83 6.23 -4.97 -15.27
N ILE A 84 6.52 -5.87 -14.35
CA ILE A 84 7.89 -6.31 -14.00
C ILE A 84 8.02 -7.84 -14.08
N GLY A 85 9.21 -8.32 -14.45
CA GLY A 85 9.45 -9.75 -14.68
C GLY A 85 9.59 -10.60 -13.42
N ASP A 86 10.15 -10.02 -12.35
CA ASP A 86 10.47 -10.72 -11.09
C ASP A 86 9.60 -10.24 -9.92
N GLY A 87 8.44 -9.65 -10.20
CA GLY A 87 7.48 -9.16 -9.21
C GLY A 87 6.46 -10.20 -8.77
N ASP A 88 5.40 -9.72 -8.10
CA ASP A 88 4.27 -10.58 -7.73
C ASP A 88 3.52 -11.06 -9.00
N PRO A 89 2.78 -12.19 -8.94
CA PRO A 89 2.18 -12.81 -10.13
C PRO A 89 1.21 -11.91 -10.90
N ASP A 90 0.64 -10.90 -10.26
CA ASP A 90 -0.26 -9.90 -10.83
C ASP A 90 0.46 -8.64 -11.36
N GLU A 91 1.76 -8.51 -11.16
CA GLU A 91 2.58 -7.39 -11.65
C GLU A 91 3.28 -7.68 -12.99
N GLY A 92 3.14 -8.89 -13.53
CA GLY A 92 3.84 -9.32 -14.75
C GLY A 92 2.96 -10.10 -15.74
N PRO A 93 3.53 -10.53 -16.88
CA PRO A 93 4.89 -10.23 -17.35
C PRO A 93 5.01 -8.81 -17.93
N PRO A 94 6.24 -8.27 -18.04
CA PRO A 94 6.49 -7.00 -18.69
C PRO A 94 6.04 -7.06 -20.16
N HIS A 95 5.21 -6.12 -20.59
CA HIS A 95 4.67 -6.09 -21.94
C HIS A 95 4.55 -4.65 -22.47
N PRO A 96 4.66 -4.44 -23.81
CA PRO A 96 4.56 -3.11 -24.38
C PRO A 96 3.11 -2.62 -24.38
N VAL A 97 2.89 -1.42 -23.86
CA VAL A 97 1.61 -0.70 -23.91
C VAL A 97 1.83 0.65 -24.58
N TYR A 98 0.90 1.06 -25.43
CA TYR A 98 0.92 2.40 -26.06
C TYR A 98 -0.15 3.27 -25.42
N LEU A 99 0.24 4.42 -24.89
CA LEU A 99 -0.68 5.41 -24.33
C LEU A 99 -0.87 6.57 -25.31
N GLN A 100 -2.11 7.01 -25.44
CA GLN A 100 -2.44 8.33 -26.01
C GLN A 100 -2.05 9.42 -25.00
N PRO A 101 -1.86 10.68 -25.41
CA PRO A 101 -1.48 11.71 -24.45
C PRO A 101 -2.67 12.01 -23.54
N PHE A 102 -2.40 12.22 -22.25
CA PHE A 102 -3.42 12.55 -21.26
C PHE A 102 -2.87 13.48 -20.19
N TYR A 103 -3.76 14.11 -19.42
CA TYR A 103 -3.38 14.91 -18.27
C TYR A 103 -3.68 14.13 -16.99
N ILE A 104 -2.76 14.20 -16.02
CA ILE A 104 -2.98 13.69 -14.67
C ILE A 104 -2.69 14.80 -13.65
N ASP A 105 -3.42 14.79 -12.53
CA ASP A 105 -3.16 15.75 -11.45
C ASP A 105 -1.73 15.60 -10.94
N LEU A 106 -1.05 16.72 -10.70
CA LEU A 106 0.34 16.71 -10.20
C LEU A 106 0.46 16.16 -8.77
N LYS A 107 -0.64 16.23 -8.01
CA LYS A 107 -0.74 15.78 -6.61
C LYS A 107 -2.02 15.00 -6.43
N GLU A 108 -2.13 14.28 -5.32
CA GLU A 108 -3.38 13.66 -4.89
C GLU A 108 -4.42 14.70 -4.45
N VAL A 109 -5.70 14.35 -4.58
CA VAL A 109 -6.82 15.21 -4.16
C VAL A 109 -6.69 15.50 -2.67
N THR A 110 -6.69 16.78 -2.27
CA THR A 110 -6.52 17.14 -0.85
C THR A 110 -7.83 17.03 -0.08
N GLN A 111 -7.75 16.99 1.25
CA GLN A 111 -8.91 17.10 2.14
C GLN A 111 -9.73 18.36 1.83
N ALA A 112 -9.08 19.52 1.64
CA ALA A 112 -9.77 20.78 1.33
C ALA A 112 -10.48 20.76 -0.03
N ASP A 113 -9.92 20.08 -1.04
CA ASP A 113 -10.55 19.94 -2.36
C ASP A 113 -11.77 19.05 -2.29
N TYR A 114 -11.63 17.90 -1.62
CA TYR A 114 -12.74 16.98 -1.41
C TYR A 114 -13.85 17.58 -0.54
N GLU A 115 -13.50 18.44 0.43
CA GLU A 115 -14.47 19.21 1.23
C GLU A 115 -15.34 20.15 0.39
N ARG A 116 -14.79 20.74 -0.69
CA ARG A 116 -15.59 21.54 -1.63
C ARG A 116 -16.61 20.67 -2.36
N TYR A 117 -16.16 19.52 -2.85
CA TYR A 117 -17.02 18.55 -3.53
C TYR A 117 -18.21 18.12 -2.64
N ILE A 118 -17.96 17.60 -1.44
CA ILE A 118 -19.02 17.13 -0.55
C ILE A 118 -20.00 18.24 -0.16
N LYS A 119 -19.53 19.48 -0.01
CA LYS A 119 -20.37 20.63 0.34
C LYS A 119 -21.32 21.00 -0.80
N MET A 120 -20.85 20.93 -2.05
CA MET A 120 -21.68 21.20 -3.22
C MET A 120 -22.65 20.07 -3.51
N THR A 121 -22.22 18.82 -3.37
CA THR A 121 -23.05 17.64 -3.66
C THR A 121 -23.90 17.17 -2.48
N LYS A 122 -23.75 17.79 -1.30
CA LYS A 122 -24.41 17.41 -0.04
C LYS A 122 -24.18 15.94 0.33
N ARG A 123 -22.95 15.46 0.14
CA ARG A 123 -22.54 14.10 0.51
C ARG A 123 -21.96 14.06 1.92
N ASP A 124 -21.99 12.90 2.53
CA ASP A 124 -21.37 12.69 3.84
C ASP A 124 -19.84 12.68 3.73
N LYS A 125 -19.17 13.10 4.82
CA LYS A 125 -17.72 13.00 4.93
C LYS A 125 -17.30 11.53 5.01
N PRO A 126 -16.17 11.15 4.38
CA PRO A 126 -15.61 9.81 4.52
C PRO A 126 -15.31 9.50 5.99
N LYS A 127 -15.56 8.25 6.39
CA LYS A 127 -15.27 7.79 7.76
C LYS A 127 -13.88 7.17 7.77
N VAL A 128 -12.90 7.89 8.31
CA VAL A 128 -11.55 7.37 8.47
C VAL A 128 -11.59 6.19 9.45
N PRO A 129 -11.06 5.00 9.09
CA PRO A 129 -11.09 3.84 9.95
C PRO A 129 -10.31 4.08 11.25
N VAL A 130 -10.81 3.50 12.34
CA VAL A 130 -10.51 3.81 13.75
C VAL A 130 -9.12 3.29 14.22
N PHE A 131 -8.21 2.99 13.30
CA PHE A 131 -6.89 2.45 13.67
C PHE A 131 -5.90 3.54 14.13
N GLU A 132 -6.30 4.81 14.07
CA GLU A 132 -5.52 5.94 14.56
C GLU A 132 -6.23 6.59 15.76
N ASP A 133 -5.50 6.72 16.88
CA ASP A 133 -6.02 7.35 18.10
C ASP A 133 -6.30 8.85 17.92
N ASP A 134 -5.62 9.49 16.97
CA ASP A 134 -5.75 10.91 16.65
C ASP A 134 -5.90 11.14 15.14
N VAL A 135 -7.17 11.15 14.70
CA VAL A 135 -7.55 11.38 13.29
C VAL A 135 -7.05 12.73 12.76
N ALA A 136 -6.80 13.72 13.64
CA ALA A 136 -6.31 15.04 13.23
C ALA A 136 -4.98 14.95 12.45
N LYS A 137 -4.18 13.91 12.68
CA LYS A 137 -2.94 13.65 11.94
C LYS A 137 -3.13 13.29 10.47
N LEU A 138 -4.33 12.86 10.07
CA LEU A 138 -4.64 12.37 8.72
C LEU A 138 -5.56 13.32 7.94
N VAL A 139 -6.14 14.32 8.60
CA VAL A 139 -7.20 15.18 8.02
C VAL A 139 -6.81 16.65 7.93
N ALA A 140 -5.51 16.96 7.90
CA ALA A 140 -5.04 18.31 7.62
C ALA A 140 -5.50 18.75 6.21
N PRO A 141 -5.89 20.03 6.02
CA PRO A 141 -6.53 20.48 4.77
C PRO A 141 -5.72 20.23 3.49
N ASP A 142 -4.40 20.27 3.59
CA ASP A 142 -3.44 20.10 2.50
C ASP A 142 -3.00 18.64 2.28
N TYR A 143 -3.43 17.72 3.14
CA TYR A 143 -3.09 16.31 3.02
C TYR A 143 -3.99 15.61 1.99
N PRO A 144 -3.53 14.52 1.37
CA PRO A 144 -4.38 13.68 0.54
C PRO A 144 -5.64 13.23 1.27
N VAL A 145 -6.78 13.26 0.60
CA VAL A 145 -8.02 12.70 1.12
C VAL A 145 -7.89 11.19 1.24
N VAL A 146 -8.31 10.65 2.38
CA VAL A 146 -8.25 9.21 2.68
C VAL A 146 -9.64 8.66 3.00
N ALA A 147 -9.74 7.33 3.03
CA ALA A 147 -10.97 6.59 3.36
C ALA A 147 -12.15 6.87 2.41
N VAL A 148 -11.86 7.28 1.18
CA VAL A 148 -12.85 7.39 0.10
C VAL A 148 -13.05 6.05 -0.59
N THR A 149 -14.28 5.73 -0.97
CA THR A 149 -14.53 4.55 -1.81
C THR A 149 -14.17 4.84 -3.27
N TRP A 150 -14.02 3.79 -4.08
CA TRP A 150 -13.85 3.96 -5.53
C TRP A 150 -14.97 4.81 -6.15
N ASN A 151 -16.23 4.60 -5.72
CA ASN A 151 -17.38 5.37 -6.21
C ASN A 151 -17.31 6.85 -5.81
N ASP A 152 -16.77 7.15 -4.65
CA ASP A 152 -16.56 8.52 -4.19
C ASP A 152 -15.47 9.23 -5.00
N ALA A 153 -14.34 8.54 -5.26
CA ALA A 153 -13.27 9.04 -6.11
C ALA A 153 -13.77 9.26 -7.56
N PHE A 154 -14.50 8.30 -8.12
CA PHE A 154 -15.14 8.43 -9.42
C PHE A 154 -16.12 9.62 -9.46
N GLY A 155 -16.95 9.78 -8.41
CA GLY A 155 -17.88 10.89 -8.27
C GLY A 155 -17.18 12.25 -8.21
N TYR A 156 -16.08 12.35 -7.46
CA TYR A 156 -15.24 13.55 -7.40
C TYR A 156 -14.68 13.90 -8.78
N CYS A 157 -14.07 12.94 -9.49
CA CYS A 157 -13.52 13.18 -10.83
C CYS A 157 -14.60 13.68 -11.78
N ARG A 158 -15.78 13.06 -11.78
CA ARG A 158 -16.91 13.49 -12.62
C ARG A 158 -17.39 14.91 -12.29
N TRP A 159 -17.46 15.26 -11.02
CA TRP A 159 -17.82 16.61 -10.58
C TRP A 159 -16.77 17.64 -11.01
N ALA A 160 -15.49 17.28 -10.96
CA ALA A 160 -14.36 18.11 -11.38
C ALA A 160 -14.13 18.16 -12.90
N GLY A 161 -15.00 17.56 -13.72
CA GLY A 161 -14.83 17.50 -15.18
C GLY A 161 -13.71 16.56 -15.65
N LYS A 162 -13.24 15.66 -14.77
CA LYS A 162 -12.13 14.72 -14.97
C LYS A 162 -12.62 13.25 -15.02
N ARG A 163 -11.67 12.33 -15.03
CA ARG A 163 -11.87 10.88 -14.88
C ARG A 163 -10.75 10.28 -14.01
N LEU A 164 -10.95 9.04 -13.56
CA LEU A 164 -9.86 8.25 -13.00
C LEU A 164 -8.89 7.81 -14.12
N PRO A 165 -7.58 7.67 -13.83
CA PRO A 165 -6.66 7.04 -14.75
C PRO A 165 -6.97 5.54 -14.86
N THR A 166 -6.60 4.95 -15.98
CA THR A 166 -6.43 3.48 -16.06
C THR A 166 -5.15 3.07 -15.32
N GLU A 167 -5.01 1.79 -15.00
CA GLU A 167 -3.79 1.25 -14.38
C GLU A 167 -2.54 1.57 -15.22
N ALA A 168 -2.62 1.34 -16.53
CA ALA A 168 -1.53 1.63 -17.46
C ALA A 168 -1.19 3.13 -17.56
N GLU A 169 -2.15 4.03 -17.28
CA GLU A 169 -1.88 5.47 -17.22
C GLU A 169 -1.30 5.93 -15.88
N TRP A 170 -1.37 5.07 -14.86
CA TRP A 170 -0.88 5.37 -13.51
C TRP A 170 0.55 4.86 -13.29
N GLU A 171 0.92 3.75 -13.92
CA GLU A 171 2.27 3.17 -13.89
C GLU A 171 3.31 3.99 -14.69
#